data_AF-A0A061N716-F1
#
_entry.id   AF-A0A061N716-F1
#
_cell.length_a   1.000
_cell.length_b   1.000
_cell.length_c   1.000
_cell.angle_alpha   90.00
_cell.angle_beta   90.00
_cell.angle_gamma   90.00
#
_symmetry.space_group_name_H-M   'P 1'
#
loop_
_entity.id
_entity.type
_entity.pdbx_description
1 polymer ?
#
loop_
_entity_poly.entity_id
_entity_poly.type
_entity_poly.pdbx_seq_one_letter_code
_entity_poly.pdbx_strand_id
1 'polypeptide(L)' 'MNDVLAKATNLKEVLDHKRPMNLHTLHSLQKDYILRSTYHSNAIEGNTLTLNETKAILEDGITVGGGDL' A
#
# COMPACT_ATOMS: atom_id res chain seq x y z
N MET A 1 -4.52 -19.32 16.64
CA MET A 1 -5.33 -18.11 16.35
C MET A 1 -5.09 -17.00 17.37
N ASN A 2 -5.10 -17.30 18.69
CA ASN A 2 -4.81 -16.31 19.74
C ASN A 2 -3.40 -15.70 19.67
N ASP A 3 -2.40 -16.48 19.26
CA ASP A 3 -1.01 -16.03 19.18
C ASP A 3 -0.77 -14.95 18.11
N VAL A 4 -1.41 -15.08 16.93
CA VAL A 4 -1.30 -14.09 15.85
C VAL A 4 -1.95 -12.77 16.25
N LEU A 5 -3.11 -12.83 16.90
CA LEU A 5 -3.80 -11.65 17.41
C LEU A 5 -2.97 -10.96 18.51
N ALA A 6 -2.41 -11.73 19.44
CA ALA A 6 -1.54 -11.20 20.49
C ALA A 6 -0.31 -10.50 19.90
N LYS A 7 0.32 -11.11 18.88
CA LYS A 7 1.46 -10.52 18.17
C LYS A 7 1.08 -9.23 17.44
N ALA A 8 -0.07 -9.20 16.76
CA ALA A 8 -0.55 -8.00 16.07
C ALA A 8 -0.81 -6.85 17.05
N THR A 9 -1.42 -7.13 18.19
CA THR A 9 -1.66 -6.14 19.26
C THR A 9 -0.34 -5.59 19.80
N ASN A 10 0.63 -6.44 20.11
CA ASN A 10 1.93 -5.98 20.61
C ASN A 10 2.69 -5.11 19.59
N LEU A 11 2.68 -5.49 18.32
CA LEU A 11 3.30 -4.69 17.26
C LEU A 11 2.61 -3.33 17.09
N LYS A 12 1.28 -3.28 17.23
CA LYS A 12 0.52 -2.04 17.22
C LYS A 12 0.91 -1.13 18.39
N GLU A 13 1.01 -1.68 19.60
CA GLU A 13 1.44 -0.92 20.78
C GLU A 13 2.84 -0.34 20.58
N VAL A 14 3.80 -1.13 20.11
CA VAL A 14 5.16 -0.65 19.82
C VAL A 14 5.15 0.46 18.78
N LEU A 15 4.31 0.37 17.74
CA LEU A 15 4.18 1.40 16.72
C LEU A 15 3.57 2.69 17.28
N ASP A 16 2.54 2.57 18.13
CA ASP A 16 1.85 3.72 18.72
C ASP A 16 2.78 4.52 19.66
N HIS A 17 3.69 3.85 20.36
CA HIS A 17 4.74 4.51 21.18
C HIS A 17 5.81 5.26 20.37
N LYS A 18 5.92 4.99 19.06
CA LYS A 18 6.90 5.67 18.18
C LYS A 18 6.36 6.98 17.57
N ARG A 19 5.18 7.43 17.99
CA ARG A 19 4.57 8.69 17.56
C ARG A 19 5.01 9.85 18.49
N PRO A 20 5.14 11.10 18.00
CA PRO A 20 4.87 11.54 16.63
C PRO A 20 6.03 11.20 15.68
N MET A 21 5.68 10.73 14.47
CA MET A 21 6.65 10.49 13.40
C MET A 21 6.88 11.78 12.60
N ASN A 22 8.05 11.90 11.97
CA ASN A 22 8.32 12.98 11.03
C ASN A 22 7.24 13.02 9.93
N LEU A 23 6.65 14.20 9.69
CA LEU A 23 5.61 14.41 8.68
C LEU A 23 6.08 13.98 7.28
N HIS A 24 7.32 14.26 6.91
CA HIS A 24 7.86 13.84 5.61
C HIS A 24 7.84 12.32 5.47
N THR A 25 8.32 11.60 6.49
CA THR A 25 8.31 10.14 6.53
C THR A 25 6.89 9.58 6.48
N LEU A 26 5.95 10.20 7.20
CA LEU A 26 4.55 9.79 7.22
C LEU A 26 3.90 9.95 5.84
N HIS A 27 4.17 11.06 5.15
CA HIS A 27 3.68 11.29 3.79
C HIS A 27 4.24 10.27 2.79
N SER A 28 5.55 9.97 2.86
CA SER A 28 6.17 8.95 2.00
C SER A 28 5.56 7.56 2.23
N LEU A 29 5.38 7.17 3.51
CA LEU A 29 4.74 5.90 3.87
C LEU A 29 3.30 5.82 3.38
N GLN A 30 2.54 6.91 3.51
CA GLN A 30 1.16 6.96 3.05
C GLN A 30 1.04 6.81 1.53
N LYS A 31 1.90 7.51 0.78
CA LYS A 31 1.95 7.40 -0.70
C LYS A 31 2.25 5.97 -1.15
N ASP A 32 3.25 5.36 -0.50
CA ASP A 32 3.70 4.00 -0.78
C ASP A 32 2.67 2.93 -0.37
N TYR A 33 1.92 3.17 0.72
CA TYR A 33 0.79 2.33 1.13
C TYR A 33 -0.34 2.36 0.10
N ILE A 34 -0.74 3.55 -0.36
CA ILE A 34 -1.81 3.70 -1.36
C ILE A 34 -1.44 2.95 -2.64
N LEU A 35 -0.21 3.13 -3.14
CA LEU A 35 0.28 2.43 -4.33
C LEU A 35 0.15 0.92 -4.21
N ARG A 36 0.71 0.34 -3.14
CA ARG A 36 0.64 -1.12 -2.95
C ARG A 36 -0.78 -1.61 -2.72
N SER A 37 -1.61 -0.86 -2.00
CA SER A 37 -3.01 -1.24 -1.78
C SER A 37 -3.78 -1.31 -3.11
N THR A 38 -3.59 -0.34 -4.00
CA THR A 38 -4.21 -0.33 -5.34
C THR A 38 -3.69 -1.49 -6.18
N TYR A 39 -2.37 -1.70 -6.21
CA TYR A 39 -1.78 -2.83 -6.94
C TYR A 39 -2.33 -4.17 -6.45
N HIS A 40 -2.37 -4.38 -5.13
CA HIS A 40 -2.87 -5.64 -4.56
C HIS A 40 -4.37 -5.83 -4.77
N SER A 41 -5.18 -4.77 -4.67
CA SER A 41 -6.62 -4.88 -4.97
C SER A 41 -6.85 -5.28 -6.43
N ASN A 42 -6.18 -4.58 -7.35
CA ASN A 42 -6.28 -4.87 -8.78
C ASN A 42 -5.77 -6.28 -9.10
N ALA A 43 -4.69 -6.73 -8.47
CA ALA A 43 -4.16 -8.08 -8.66
C ALA A 43 -5.09 -9.18 -8.11
N ILE A 44 -5.77 -8.94 -6.99
CA ILE A 44 -6.80 -9.86 -6.45
C ILE A 44 -7.98 -9.97 -7.43
N GLU A 45 -8.34 -8.86 -8.07
CA GLU A 45 -9.39 -8.81 -9.10
C GLU A 45 -8.95 -9.40 -10.46
N GLY A 46 -7.70 -9.87 -10.57
CA GLY A 46 -7.17 -10.54 -11.76
C GLY A 46 -6.45 -9.63 -12.75
N ASN A 47 -6.17 -8.38 -12.37
CA ASN A 47 -5.40 -7.47 -13.20
C ASN A 47 -3.90 -7.81 -13.18
N THR A 48 -3.27 -7.78 -14.35
CA THR A 48 -1.85 -8.10 -14.55
C THR A 48 -0.91 -6.89 -14.44
N LEU A 49 -1.46 -5.69 -14.22
CA LEU A 49 -0.67 -4.46 -14.01
C LEU A 49 0.38 -4.69 -12.93
N THR A 50 1.64 -4.42 -13.26
CA THR A 50 2.77 -4.44 -12.34
C THR A 50 2.69 -3.26 -11.37
N LEU A 51 3.48 -3.34 -10.29
CA LEU A 51 3.58 -2.27 -9.29
C LEU A 51 4.05 -0.94 -9.93
N ASN A 52 4.93 -1.01 -10.91
CA ASN A 52 5.45 0.16 -11.62
C ASN A 52 4.39 0.78 -12.54
N GLU A 53 3.60 -0.04 -13.23
CA GLU A 53 2.48 0.46 -14.06
C GLU A 53 1.38 1.08 -13.18
N THR A 54 1.07 0.46 -12.05
CA THR A 54 0.14 1.03 -11.06
C THR A 54 0.64 2.37 -10.52
N LYS A 55 1.96 2.49 -10.31
CA LYS A 55 2.59 3.74 -9.88
C LYS A 55 2.48 4.83 -10.93
N ALA A 56 2.77 4.50 -12.19
CA ALA A 56 2.65 5.45 -13.30
C ALA A 56 1.21 5.96 -13.46
N ILE A 57 0.20 5.10 -13.30
CA ILE A 57 -1.22 5.51 -13.33
C ILE A 57 -1.55 6.49 -12.20
N LEU A 58 -1.15 6.16 -10.97
CA LEU A 58 -1.51 6.95 -9.79
C LEU A 58 -0.74 8.27 -9.67
N GLU A 59 0.51 8.31 -10.12
CA GLU A 59 1.38 9.48 -9.98
C GLU A 59 1.32 10.41 -11.20
N ASP A 60 1.30 9.86 -12.41
CA ASP A 60 1.41 10.64 -13.65
C ASP A 60 0.06 10.80 -14.39
N GLY A 61 -1.01 10.17 -13.89
CA GLY A 61 -2.33 10.17 -14.53
C GLY A 61 -2.34 9.49 -15.90
N ILE A 62 -1.30 8.68 -16.19
CA ILE A 62 -1.19 7.94 -17.45
C ILE A 62 -2.25 6.84 -17.41
N THR A 63 -3.34 7.03 -18.15
CA THR A 63 -4.34 5.99 -18.36
C THR A 63 -3.69 4.86 -19.16
N VAL A 64 -3.61 3.67 -18.57
CA VAL A 64 -3.17 2.48 -19.30
C VAL A 64 -4.32 2.05 -20.20
N GLY A 65 -4.28 2.54 -21.44
CA GLY A 65 -5.01 1.92 -22.54
C GLY A 65 -4.37 0.58 -22.86
N GLY A 66 -5.12 -0.52 -22.69
CA GLY A 66 -4.81 -1.79 -23.36
C GLY A 66 -4.54 -3.00 -22.49
N GLY A 67 -5.18 -3.16 -21.33
CA GLY A 67 -5.31 -4.48 -20.72
C GLY A 67 -6.45 -5.27 -21.40
N ASP A 68 -6.14 -5.84 -22.56
CA ASP A 68 -6.81 -6.88 -23.38
C ASP A 68 -8.34 -6.84 -23.64
N LEU A 69 -8.69 -7.19 -24.89
CA LEU A 69 -10.03 -7.64 -25.33
C LEU A 69 -10.47 -8.92 -24.61
#